data_AF-A0A803M5T8-F1
#
_entry.id   AF-A0A803M5T8-F1
#
_cell.length_a   1.000
_cell.length_b   1.000
_cell.length_c   1.000
_cell.angle_alpha   90.00
_cell.angle_beta   90.00
_cell.angle_gamma   90.00
#
_symmetry.space_group_name_H-M   'P 1'
#
loop_
_entity.id
_entity.type
_entity.pdbx_description
1 polymer ?
#
loop_
_entity_poly.entity_id
_entity_poly.type
_entity_poly.pdbx_seq_one_letter_code
_entity_poly.pdbx_strand_id
1 'polypeptide(L)'
;MTPPLLSKPKTNEPLQLYIAVSAVAVSAVLTREDDEAGELPVYYVSKTLLPVEVRYISLEKLALALIIAVKKLRHYLKPTT
;
A
#
# COMPACT_ATOMS: atom_id res chain seq x y z
N MET A 1 18.73 12.49 -5.34
CA MET A 1 17.40 11.89 -5.55
C MET A 1 16.45 12.59 -4.61
N THR A 2 15.51 13.37 -5.15
CA THR A 2 14.48 14.04 -4.34
C THR A 2 13.49 12.96 -3.89
N PRO A 3 13.19 12.84 -2.58
CA PRO A 3 12.19 11.88 -2.13
C PRO A 3 10.85 12.19 -2.83
N PRO A 4 10.10 11.17 -3.31
CA PRO A 4 8.80 11.40 -3.90
C PRO A 4 7.91 12.10 -2.86
N LEU A 5 7.35 13.24 -3.25
CA LEU A 5 6.53 14.04 -2.36
C LEU A 5 5.21 13.30 -2.13
N LEU A 6 4.99 12.82 -0.91
CA LEU A 6 3.73 12.19 -0.54
C LEU A 6 2.60 13.21 -0.68
N SER A 7 1.59 12.85 -1.47
CA SER A 7 0.40 13.68 -1.63
C SER A 7 -0.55 13.45 -0.46
N LYS A 8 -1.29 14.49 -0.08
CA LYS A 8 -2.38 14.32 0.90
C LYS A 8 -3.54 13.60 0.22
N PRO A 9 -4.23 12.69 0.93
CA PRO A 9 -5.50 12.18 0.43
C PRO A 9 -6.49 13.34 0.35
N LYS A 10 -7.18 13.46 -0.78
CA LYS A 10 -8.32 14.36 -0.91
C LYS A 10 -9.58 13.59 -0.51
N THR A 11 -10.47 14.27 0.21
CA THR A 11 -11.72 13.66 0.69
C THR A 11 -12.58 13.26 -0.51
N ASN A 12 -13.12 12.05 -0.47
CA ASN A 12 -14.08 11.52 -1.46
C ASN A 12 -13.48 11.15 -2.83
N GLU A 13 -12.15 11.02 -2.95
CA GLU A 13 -11.52 10.48 -4.15
C GLU A 13 -11.27 8.97 -4.03
N PRO A 14 -11.41 8.21 -5.14
CA PRO A 14 -11.01 6.81 -5.15
C PRO A 14 -9.50 6.70 -4.93
N LEU A 15 -9.11 5.85 -3.99
CA LEU A 15 -7.71 5.51 -3.74
C LEU A 15 -7.42 4.13 -4.31
N GLN A 16 -6.27 3.99 -4.94
CA GLN A 16 -5.81 2.72 -5.50
C GLN A 16 -4.70 2.14 -4.62
N LEU A 17 -4.76 0.82 -4.39
CA LEU A 17 -3.76 0.11 -3.59
C LEU A 17 -3.01 -0.86 -4.49
N TYR A 18 -1.73 -0.57 -4.73
CA TYR A 18 -0.83 -1.48 -5.40
C TYR A 18 -0.06 -2.30 -4.38
N ILE A 19 0.05 -3.61 -4.62
CA ILE A 19 0.74 -4.54 -3.73
C ILE A 19 1.84 -5.25 -4.52
N ALA A 20 3.05 -5.29 -3.96
CA ALA A 20 4.16 -6.05 -4.48
C ALA A 20 4.59 -7.11 -3.48
N VAL A 21 4.82 -8.32 -3.99
CA VAL A 21 5.26 -9.48 -3.21
C VAL A 21 6.57 -9.98 -3.79
N SER A 22 7.55 -10.17 -2.92
CA SER A 22 8.83 -10.79 -3.26
C SER A 22 9.07 -12.03 -2.39
N ALA A 23 10.19 -12.71 -2.61
CA ALA A 23 10.58 -13.86 -1.80
C ALA A 23 10.74 -13.50 -0.31
N VAL A 24 11.27 -12.30 -0.02
CA VAL A 24 11.75 -11.90 1.32
C VAL A 24 11.06 -10.66 1.90
N ALA A 25 10.22 -9.99 1.12
CA ALA A 25 9.54 -8.77 1.55
C ALA A 25 8.21 -8.60 0.83
N VAL A 26 7.31 -7.86 1.46
CA VAL A 26 6.07 -7.37 0.86
C VAL A 26 6.02 -5.86 0.99
N SER A 27 5.41 -5.21 0.00
CA SER A 27 5.16 -3.77 0.04
C SER A 27 3.81 -3.45 -0.57
N ALA A 28 3.29 -2.29 -0.21
CA ALA A 28 2.12 -1.71 -0.85
C ALA A 28 2.27 -0.20 -0.93
N VAL A 29 1.70 0.38 -1.97
CA VAL A 29 1.58 1.83 -2.15
C VAL A 29 0.13 2.20 -2.37
N LEU A 30 -0.33 3.18 -1.61
CA LEU A 30 -1.61 3.82 -1.79
C LEU A 30 -1.40 5.03 -2.69
N THR A 31 -2.10 5.09 -3.81
CA THR A 31 -2.07 6.19 -4.77
C THR A 31 -3.45 6.84 -4.88
N ARG A 32 -3.47 8.08 -5.33
CA ARG A 32 -4.67 8.77 -5.78
C ARG A 32 -4.47 9.20 -7.24
N GLU A 33 -5.54 9.30 -7.97
CA GLU A 33 -5.52 9.90 -9.30
C GLU A 33 -5.49 11.43 -9.19
N ASP A 34 -4.84 12.08 -10.14
CA ASP A 34 -4.72 13.53 -10.24
C ASP A 34 -4.77 13.90 -11.72
N ASP A 35 -5.64 14.85 -12.07
CA ASP A 35 -5.91 15.20 -13.47
C ASP A 35 -4.68 15.76 -14.20
N GLU A 36 -3.74 16.38 -13.46
CA GLU A 36 -2.55 17.01 -14.03
C GLU A 36 -1.32 16.10 -13.94
N ALA A 37 -1.17 15.36 -12.83
CA ALA A 37 0.02 14.59 -12.53
C ALA A 37 -0.14 13.07 -12.64
N GLY A 38 -1.33 12.57 -12.96
CA GLY A 38 -1.65 11.14 -13.00
C GLY A 38 -1.68 10.52 -11.60
N GLU A 39 -1.10 9.33 -11.42
CA GLU A 39 -1.10 8.68 -10.11
C GLU A 39 -0.07 9.28 -9.16
N LEU A 40 -0.55 9.85 -8.05
CA LEU A 40 0.28 10.41 -6.99
C LEU A 40 0.30 9.49 -5.76
N PRO A 41 1.48 9.13 -5.24
CA PRO A 41 1.59 8.31 -4.05
C PRO A 41 1.15 9.10 -2.80
N VAL A 42 0.22 8.52 -2.05
CA VAL A 42 -0.29 9.03 -0.78
C VAL A 42 0.45 8.39 0.40
N TYR A 43 0.71 7.08 0.32
CA TYR A 43 1.34 6.35 1.42
C TYR A 43 2.08 5.11 0.94
N TYR A 44 3.24 4.83 1.54
CA TYR A 44 4.02 3.62 1.27
C TYR A 44 4.13 2.77 2.53
N VAL A 45 3.97 1.46 2.37
CA VAL A 45 4.25 0.47 3.41
C VAL A 45 5.15 -0.63 2.83
N SER A 46 6.18 -1.00 3.58
CA SER A 46 6.94 -2.22 3.34
C SER A 46 7.18 -2.98 4.62
N LYS A 47 7.36 -4.29 4.48
CA LYS A 47 7.73 -5.18 5.57
C LYS A 47 8.62 -6.30 5.03
N THR A 48 9.78 -6.47 5.64
CA THR A 48 10.60 -7.67 5.47
C THR A 48 9.91 -8.85 6.14
N LEU A 49 9.80 -9.96 5.42
CA LEU A 49 9.18 -11.18 5.91
C LEU A 49 10.09 -11.84 6.95
N LEU A 50 9.48 -12.32 8.03
CA LEU A 50 10.15 -13.15 9.02
C LEU A 50 10.49 -14.52 8.41
N PRO A 51 11.46 -15.26 8.98
CA PRO A 51 11.85 -16.57 8.43
C PRO A 51 10.70 -17.56 8.25
N VAL A 52 9.67 -17.50 9.10
CA VAL A 52 8.44 -18.30 8.97
C VAL A 52 7.56 -17.82 7.82
N GLU A 53 7.46 -16.50 7.61
CA GLU A 53 6.62 -15.90 6.57
C GLU A 53 7.24 -16.00 5.18
N VAL A 54 8.57 -16.11 5.08
CA VAL A 54 9.28 -16.39 3.82
C VAL A 54 8.84 -17.74 3.23
N ARG A 55 8.42 -18.69 4.07
CA ARG A 55 7.98 -20.02 3.65
C ARG A 55 6.54 -20.07 3.15
N TYR A 56 5.77 -19.00 3.32
CA TYR A 56 4.41 -18.89 2.80
C TYR A 56 4.39 -18.94 1.27
N ILE A 57 3.31 -19.48 0.72
CA ILE A 57 3.08 -19.44 -0.73
C ILE A 57 2.79 -18.00 -1.18
N SER A 58 2.93 -17.71 -2.48
CA SER A 58 2.74 -16.35 -3.01
C SER A 58 1.36 -15.75 -2.67
N LEU A 59 0.31 -16.58 -2.65
CA LEU A 59 -1.04 -16.14 -2.30
C LEU A 59 -1.16 -15.74 -0.81
N GLU A 60 -0.56 -16.52 0.09
CA GLU A 60 -0.53 -16.21 1.52
C GLU A 60 0.29 -14.95 1.79
N LYS A 61 1.42 -14.77 1.09
CA LYS A 61 2.22 -13.54 1.15
C LYS A 61 1.44 -12.33 0.65
N LEU A 62 0.65 -12.49 -0.41
CA LEU A 62 -0.25 -11.44 -0.92
C LEU A 62 -1.31 -11.07 0.12
N ALA A 63 -1.97 -12.07 0.72
CA ALA A 63 -2.95 -11.84 1.78
C ALA A 63 -2.31 -11.15 3.00
N LEU A 64 -1.11 -11.57 3.40
CA LEU A 64 -0.33 -10.93 4.46
C LEU A 64 -0.03 -9.46 4.12
N ALA A 65 0.43 -9.18 2.90
CA ALA A 65 0.70 -7.83 2.42
C ALA A 65 -0.55 -6.94 2.48
N LEU A 66 -1.69 -7.46 2.03
CA LEU A 66 -2.98 -6.78 2.10
C LEU A 66 -3.40 -6.49 3.53
N ILE A 67 -3.32 -7.48 4.44
CA ILE A 67 -3.63 -7.30 5.86
C ILE A 67 -2.76 -6.20 6.47
N ILE A 68 -1.45 -6.20 6.19
CA ILE A 68 -0.52 -5.18 6.67
C ILE A 68 -0.90 -3.81 6.13
N ALA A 69 -1.17 -3.71 4.82
CA ALA A 69 -1.56 -2.48 4.17
C ALA A 69 -2.85 -1.93 4.79
N VAL A 70 -3.93 -2.70 4.81
CA VAL A 70 -5.22 -2.29 5.42
C VAL A 70 -5.03 -1.90 6.88
N LYS A 71 -4.22 -2.64 7.66
CA LYS A 71 -3.95 -2.30 9.07
C LYS A 71 -3.27 -0.94 9.24
N LYS A 72 -2.34 -0.56 8.36
CA LYS A 72 -1.72 0.76 8.40
C LYS A 72 -2.60 1.86 7.78
N LEU A 73 -3.41 1.49 6.79
CA LEU A 73 -4.25 2.40 6.04
C LEU A 73 -5.65 2.59 6.65
N ARG A 74 -5.96 1.99 7.81
CA ARG A 74 -7.27 2.12 8.47
C ARG A 74 -7.73 3.57 8.61
N HIS A 75 -6.80 4.50 8.81
CA HIS A 75 -7.12 5.93 8.95
C HIS A 75 -7.58 6.59 7.64
N TYR A 76 -7.18 6.03 6.50
CA TYR A 76 -7.58 6.48 5.15
C TYR A 76 -8.81 5.74 4.62
N LEU A 77 -9.04 4.50 5.04
CA LEU A 77 -10.16 3.65 4.61
C LEU A 77 -11.46 3.91 5.40
N LYS A 78 -11.72 5.14 5.84
CA LYS A 78 -12.94 5.43 6.61
C LYS A 78 -14.17 5.14 5.75
N PRO A 79 -15.20 4.44 6.28
CA PRO A 79 -16.44 4.26 5.56
C PRO A 79 -17.10 5.63 5.40
N THR A 80 -17.33 6.03 4.14
CA THR A 80 -18.23 7.13 3.81
C THR A 80 -19.61 6.79 4.37
N THR A 81 -20.03 7.49 5.44
CA THR A 81 -21.38 7.43 5.99
C THR A 81 -22.23 8.49 5.31
#